data_AF-A0A519R675-F1
#
_entry.id   AF-A0A519R675-F1
#
_cell.length_a   1.000
_cell.length_b   1.000
_cell.length_c   1.000
_cell.angle_alpha   90.00
_cell.angle_beta   90.00
_cell.angle_gamma   90.00
#
_symmetry.space_group_name_H-M   'P 1'
#
loop_
_entity.id
_entity.type
_entity.pdbx_description
1 polymer ?
#
loop_
_entity_poly.entity_id
_entity_poly.type
_entity_poly.pdbx_seq_one_letter_code
_entity_poly.pdbx_strand_id
1 'polypeptide(L)'
;PQIIDACNVGILNAHMGSLPAFRGVNVLEWSLFYEKPIGVTLHFIEKGIDTGDILLFKEITKEPGDKIVDLREKSSIINVELILEAVNNLCHGNQKRIKQYPEEGKQYFVMHPRLKLVLEKKLQSNRSKFLKYKDSALTN
;
A
#
# COMPACT_ATOMS: atom_id res chain seq x y z
N PRO A 1 -12.62 -21.81 -5.40
CA PRO A 1 -11.67 -21.95 -6.54
C PRO A 1 -10.64 -23.00 -6.18
N GLN A 2 -10.51 -24.08 -6.97
CA GLN A 2 -9.81 -25.29 -6.54
C GLN A 2 -8.39 -25.06 -5.99
N ILE A 3 -7.68 -24.01 -6.44
CA ILE A 3 -6.34 -23.65 -5.95
C ILE A 3 -6.37 -22.92 -4.60
N ILE A 4 -7.29 -21.95 -4.42
CA ILE A 4 -7.37 -21.17 -3.18
C ILE A 4 -7.75 -22.09 -2.01
N ASP A 5 -8.67 -23.01 -2.27
CA ASP A 5 -9.21 -23.93 -1.28
C ASP A 5 -8.23 -25.10 -0.97
N ALA A 6 -7.13 -25.24 -1.73
CA ALA A 6 -6.14 -26.30 -1.53
C ALA A 6 -5.15 -26.03 -0.37
N CYS A 7 -5.05 -24.78 0.08
CA CYS A 7 -4.16 -24.40 1.19
C CYS A 7 -4.95 -24.33 2.50
N ASN A 8 -4.79 -25.32 3.39
CA ASN A 8 -5.57 -25.45 4.64
C ASN A 8 -5.56 -24.20 5.55
N VAL A 9 -4.46 -23.44 5.56
CA VAL A 9 -4.35 -22.20 6.37
C VAL A 9 -4.86 -20.97 5.61
N GLY A 10 -4.79 -21.01 4.27
CA GLY A 10 -5.02 -19.89 3.37
C GLY A 10 -3.76 -19.45 2.63
N ILE A 11 -3.91 -18.45 1.75
CA ILE A 11 -2.83 -17.85 0.96
C ILE A 11 -2.71 -16.39 1.37
N LEU A 12 -1.50 -15.96 1.73
CA LEU A 12 -1.23 -14.57 2.11
C LEU A 12 -0.86 -13.73 0.88
N ASN A 13 -1.35 -12.49 0.85
CA ASN A 13 -0.95 -11.48 -0.11
C ASN A 13 -0.54 -10.19 0.60
N ALA A 14 0.62 -9.64 0.20
CA ALA A 14 1.11 -8.33 0.66
C ALA A 14 0.81 -7.28 -0.42
N HIS A 15 -0.26 -6.52 -0.19
CA HIS A 15 -0.82 -5.57 -1.12
C HIS A 15 -0.33 -4.15 -0.83
N MET A 16 0.25 -3.47 -1.82
CA MET A 16 0.82 -2.12 -1.68
C MET A 16 -0.26 -1.01 -1.70
N GLY A 17 -1.33 -1.18 -0.96
CA GLY A 17 -2.41 -0.20 -0.82
C GLY A 17 -3.15 -0.38 0.49
N SER A 18 -3.85 0.66 0.92
CA SER A 18 -4.74 0.58 2.08
C SER A 18 -6.04 -0.10 1.67
N LEU A 19 -6.24 -1.32 2.15
CA LEU A 19 -7.52 -2.02 2.04
C LEU A 19 -8.45 -1.60 3.19
N PRO A 20 -9.77 -1.55 2.95
CA PRO A 20 -10.47 -1.89 1.70
C PRO A 20 -10.46 -0.81 0.61
N ALA A 21 -10.05 0.43 0.95
CA ALA A 21 -10.25 1.62 0.12
C ALA A 21 -9.65 1.52 -1.30
N PHE A 22 -8.49 0.89 -1.45
CA PHE A 22 -7.73 0.78 -2.70
C PHE A 22 -7.39 -0.67 -3.04
N ARG A 23 -8.29 -1.35 -3.77
CA ARG A 23 -8.07 -2.71 -4.31
C ARG A 23 -7.50 -2.68 -5.73
N GLY A 24 -6.89 -3.78 -6.17
CA GLY A 24 -6.43 -3.95 -7.55
C GLY A 24 -5.00 -3.48 -7.77
N VAL A 25 -4.72 -2.87 -8.92
CA VAL A 25 -3.34 -2.63 -9.38
C VAL A 25 -2.97 -1.15 -9.40
N ASN A 26 -1.66 -0.86 -9.28
CA ASN A 26 -1.12 0.51 -9.12
C ASN A 26 -1.75 1.31 -7.97
N VAL A 27 -2.22 0.62 -6.93
CA VAL A 27 -2.93 1.22 -5.80
C VAL A 27 -2.08 2.21 -5.00
N LEU A 28 -0.76 2.00 -4.91
CA LEU A 28 0.16 3.00 -4.36
C LEU A 28 0.08 4.32 -5.14
N GLU A 29 0.16 4.26 -6.48
CA GLU A 29 0.04 5.45 -7.32
C GLU A 29 -1.37 6.07 -7.24
N TRP A 30 -2.43 5.26 -7.20
CA TRP A 30 -3.79 5.77 -7.03
C TRP A 30 -3.98 6.47 -5.68
N SER A 31 -3.48 5.90 -4.59
CA SER A 31 -3.49 6.55 -3.27
C SER A 31 -2.76 7.89 -3.31
N LEU A 32 -1.58 7.97 -3.93
CA LEU A 32 -0.86 9.23 -4.12
C LEU A 32 -1.65 10.23 -4.97
N PHE A 33 -2.30 9.77 -6.04
CA PHE A 33 -3.09 10.61 -6.94
C PHE A 33 -4.27 11.27 -6.22
N TYR A 34 -4.96 10.53 -5.36
CA TYR A 34 -6.06 11.03 -4.53
C TYR A 34 -5.62 11.65 -3.20
N GLU A 35 -4.31 11.85 -3.00
CA GLU A 35 -3.74 12.42 -1.76
C GLU A 35 -4.16 11.67 -0.49
N LYS A 36 -4.29 10.34 -0.59
CA LYS A 36 -4.59 9.46 0.53
C LYS A 36 -3.33 8.86 1.15
N PRO A 37 -3.40 8.34 2.39
CA PRO A 37 -2.33 7.56 2.97
C PRO A 37 -1.91 6.41 2.04
N ILE A 38 -0.61 6.14 2.01
CA ILE A 38 -0.03 4.98 1.33
C ILE A 38 0.44 4.00 2.38
N GLY A 39 0.40 2.71 2.06
CA GLY A 39 0.81 1.68 2.99
C GLY A 39 0.73 0.32 2.35
N VAL A 40 1.05 -0.69 3.14
CA VAL A 40 0.92 -2.09 2.77
C VAL A 40 -0.11 -2.75 3.67
N THR A 41 -1.07 -3.43 3.07
CA THR A 41 -1.97 -4.34 3.76
C THR A 41 -1.55 -5.79 3.50
N LEU A 42 -1.35 -6.57 4.56
CA LEU A 42 -1.28 -8.02 4.47
C LEU A 42 -2.67 -8.62 4.73
N HIS A 43 -3.15 -9.44 3.81
CA HIS A 43 -4.48 -10.05 3.91
C HIS A 43 -4.49 -11.48 3.33
N PHE A 44 -5.56 -12.22 3.61
CA PHE A 44 -5.81 -13.50 2.94
C PHE A 44 -6.37 -13.29 1.53
N ILE A 45 -5.97 -14.15 0.59
CA ILE A 45 -6.60 -14.23 -0.73
C ILE A 45 -7.95 -14.93 -0.61
N GLU A 46 -8.97 -14.36 -1.25
CA GLU A 46 -10.29 -14.96 -1.42
C GLU A 46 -10.73 -14.88 -2.89
N LYS A 47 -11.98 -15.20 -3.19
CA LYS A 47 -12.53 -15.19 -4.56
C LYS A 47 -12.46 -13.81 -5.22
N GLY A 48 -12.58 -12.73 -4.45
CA GLY A 48 -12.49 -11.35 -4.97
C GLY A 48 -11.05 -10.82 -4.99
N ILE A 49 -10.81 -9.80 -5.81
CA ILE A 49 -9.51 -9.13 -5.90
C ILE A 49 -9.30 -8.28 -4.66
N ASP A 50 -8.32 -8.66 -3.84
CA ASP A 50 -7.95 -7.99 -2.58
C ASP A 50 -9.11 -7.83 -1.58
N THR A 51 -10.03 -8.80 -1.52
CA THR A 51 -11.22 -8.72 -0.65
C THR A 51 -11.14 -9.54 0.64
N GLY A 52 -10.17 -10.45 0.77
CA GLY A 52 -10.12 -11.34 1.94
C GLY A 52 -9.69 -10.63 3.22
N ASP A 53 -9.90 -11.29 4.36
CA ASP A 53 -9.66 -10.72 5.69
C ASP A 53 -8.25 -10.10 5.83
N ILE A 54 -8.21 -8.87 6.36
CA ILE A 54 -6.99 -8.13 6.66
C ILE A 54 -6.36 -8.67 7.94
N LEU A 55 -5.04 -8.85 7.91
CA LEU A 55 -4.23 -9.31 9.04
C LEU A 55 -3.43 -8.18 9.67
N LEU A 56 -2.71 -7.43 8.84
CA LEU A 56 -1.83 -6.35 9.27
C LEU A 56 -1.88 -5.22 8.26
N PHE A 57 -1.66 -4.00 8.73
CA PHE A 57 -1.46 -2.83 7.88
C PHE A 57 -0.32 -2.00 8.43
N LYS A 58 0.56 -1.52 7.55
CA LYS A 58 1.62 -0.58 7.90
C LYS A 58 1.63 0.58 6.90
N GLU A 59 1.45 1.78 7.44
CA GLU A 59 1.53 3.02 6.66
C GLU A 59 2.98 3.31 6.27
N ILE A 60 3.17 3.92 5.10
CA ILE A 60 4.47 4.37 4.61
C ILE A 60 4.58 5.87 4.79
N THR A 61 5.59 6.30 5.54
CA THR A 61 5.95 7.71 5.64
C THR A 61 6.60 8.19 4.35
N LYS A 62 6.04 9.27 3.79
CA LYS A 62 6.58 9.96 2.61
C LYS A 62 7.58 11.02 3.04
N GLU A 63 8.74 11.03 2.43
CA GLU A 63 9.77 12.03 2.63
C GLU A 63 9.77 13.06 1.49
N PRO A 64 10.16 14.32 1.75
CA PRO A 64 10.31 15.32 0.72
C PRO A 64 11.30 14.87 -0.38
N GLY A 65 10.78 14.69 -1.60
CA GLY A 65 11.59 14.29 -2.75
C GLY A 65 11.57 12.82 -3.09
N ASP A 66 10.84 12.00 -2.32
CA ASP A 66 10.50 10.63 -2.72
C ASP A 66 9.85 10.63 -4.12
N LYS A 67 10.34 9.75 -4.97
CA LYS A 67 9.73 9.36 -6.25
C LYS A 67 8.83 8.14 -6.04
N ILE A 68 8.03 7.81 -7.04
CA ILE A 68 7.18 6.60 -6.96
C ILE A 68 8.05 5.34 -6.78
N VAL A 69 9.22 5.29 -7.41
CA VAL A 69 10.16 4.15 -7.27
C VAL A 69 10.64 3.99 -5.82
N ASP A 70 11.04 5.07 -5.16
CA ASP A 70 11.52 5.05 -3.78
C ASP A 70 10.41 4.56 -2.83
N LEU A 71 9.17 5.00 -3.05
CA LEU A 71 8.01 4.56 -2.28
C LEU A 71 7.67 3.08 -2.50
N ARG A 72 7.86 2.56 -3.72
CA ARG A 72 7.70 1.13 -4.02
C ARG A 72 8.79 0.28 -3.37
N GLU A 73 10.02 0.78 -3.30
CA GLU A 73 11.12 0.11 -2.58
C GLU A 73 10.82 0.05 -1.08
N LYS A 74 10.40 1.18 -0.46
CA LYS A 74 9.94 1.21 0.94
C LYS A 74 8.80 0.22 1.18
N SER A 75 7.83 0.14 0.26
CA SER A 75 6.73 -0.83 0.33
C SER A 75 7.23 -2.27 0.30
N SER A 76 8.23 -2.57 -0.53
CA SER A 76 8.78 -3.91 -0.68
C SER A 76 9.47 -4.41 0.59
N ILE A 77 10.15 -3.50 1.31
CA ILE A 77 10.73 -3.82 2.62
C ILE A 77 9.62 -4.15 3.63
N ILE A 78 8.60 -3.29 3.71
CA ILE A 78 7.46 -3.48 4.61
C ILE A 78 6.69 -4.78 4.30
N ASN A 79 6.57 -5.16 3.02
CA ASN A 79 5.94 -6.42 2.63
C ASN A 79 6.60 -7.61 3.34
N VAL A 80 7.93 -7.66 3.36
CA VAL A 80 8.68 -8.75 4.00
C VAL A 80 8.47 -8.72 5.52
N GLU A 81 8.54 -7.55 6.13
CA GLU A 81 8.31 -7.38 7.57
C GLU A 81 6.93 -7.89 8.00
N LEU A 82 5.88 -7.51 7.28
CA LEU A 82 4.50 -7.94 7.59
C LEU A 82 4.32 -9.45 7.40
N ILE A 83 4.91 -10.04 6.36
CA ILE A 83 4.84 -11.49 6.14
C ILE A 83 5.49 -12.23 7.31
N LEU A 84 6.69 -11.80 7.74
CA LEU A 84 7.39 -12.42 8.87
C LEU A 84 6.57 -12.31 10.17
N GLU A 85 6.00 -11.14 10.44
CA GLU A 85 5.14 -10.92 11.60
C GLU A 85 3.89 -11.82 11.57
N ALA A 86 3.20 -11.89 10.43
CA ALA A 86 1.99 -12.69 10.30
C ALA A 86 2.26 -14.19 10.38
N VAL A 87 3.35 -14.68 9.77
CA VAL A 87 3.75 -16.10 9.91
C VAL A 87 4.03 -16.41 11.38
N ASN A 88 4.74 -15.54 12.09
CA ASN A 88 4.98 -15.72 13.51
C ASN A 88 3.66 -15.74 14.32
N ASN A 89 2.73 -14.82 14.04
CA ASN A 89 1.42 -14.77 14.70
C ASN A 89 0.58 -16.03 14.43
N LEU A 90 0.59 -16.52 13.19
CA LEU A 90 -0.11 -17.74 12.78
C LEU A 90 0.46 -18.98 13.48
N CYS A 91 1.78 -19.12 13.56
CA CYS A 91 2.42 -20.23 14.26
C CYS A 91 2.06 -20.31 15.76
N HIS A 92 1.78 -19.17 16.39
CA HIS A 92 1.42 -19.08 17.81
C HIS A 92 -0.09 -18.96 18.06
N GLY A 93 -0.93 -19.07 17.02
CA GLY A 93 -2.40 -18.96 17.16
C GLY A 93 -2.91 -17.55 17.51
N ASN A 94 -2.08 -16.52 17.39
CA ASN A 94 -2.36 -15.14 17.80
C ASN A 94 -2.81 -14.26 16.63
N GLN A 95 -3.60 -14.79 15.70
CA GLN A 95 -3.99 -14.05 14.50
C GLN A 95 -5.35 -13.36 14.66
N LYS A 96 -5.36 -12.02 14.60
CA LYS A 96 -6.58 -11.24 14.42
C LYS A 96 -6.90 -11.09 12.94
N ARG A 97 -8.19 -11.17 12.60
CA ARG A 97 -8.69 -11.00 11.23
C ARG A 97 -9.71 -9.88 11.23
N ILE A 98 -9.55 -8.94 10.32
CA ILE A 98 -10.48 -7.82 10.12
C ILE A 98 -11.19 -8.07 8.79
N LYS A 99 -12.50 -8.29 8.85
CA LYS A 99 -13.33 -8.46 7.64
C LYS A 99 -13.36 -7.19 6.82
N GLN A 100 -13.34 -7.35 5.50
CA GLN A 100 -13.59 -6.25 4.56
C GLN A 100 -15.00 -6.32 4.01
N TYR A 101 -15.58 -5.17 3.68
CA TYR A 101 -16.87 -5.08 2.99
C TYR A 101 -16.73 -4.40 1.62
N PRO A 102 -17.53 -4.80 0.61
CA PRO A 102 -17.44 -4.24 -0.73
C PRO A 102 -17.59 -2.72 -0.80
N GLU A 103 -18.51 -2.16 -0.03
CA GLU A 103 -18.89 -0.74 0.00
C GLU A 103 -17.80 0.20 0.56
N GLU A 104 -16.82 -0.35 1.29
CA GLU A 104 -15.77 0.43 1.94
C GLU A 104 -14.65 0.86 0.98
N GLY A 105 -14.68 0.42 -0.27
CA GLY A 105 -13.60 0.72 -1.21
C GLY A 105 -13.90 0.45 -2.67
N LYS A 106 -12.89 0.71 -3.50
CA LYS A 106 -12.99 0.59 -4.97
C LYS A 106 -11.85 -0.24 -5.51
N GLN A 107 -12.12 -0.91 -6.63
CA GLN A 107 -11.10 -1.60 -7.40
C GLN A 107 -10.53 -0.66 -8.47
N TYR A 108 -9.20 -0.55 -8.51
CA TYR A 108 -8.46 0.25 -9.46
C TYR A 108 -7.69 -0.65 -10.44
N PHE A 109 -7.43 -0.08 -11.61
CA PHE A 109 -6.75 -0.75 -12.72
C PHE A 109 -5.43 -0.06 -13.05
N VAL A 110 -4.71 -0.58 -14.04
CA VAL A 110 -3.39 -0.05 -14.40
C VAL A 110 -3.48 1.45 -14.68
N MET A 111 -2.66 2.23 -13.98
CA MET A 111 -2.64 3.68 -14.17
C MET A 111 -2.05 4.01 -15.53
N HIS A 112 -2.76 4.80 -16.32
CA HIS A 112 -2.29 5.22 -17.64
C HIS A 112 -0.94 5.98 -17.52
N PRO A 113 0.05 5.74 -18.40
CA PRO A 113 1.39 6.34 -18.30
C PRO A 113 1.41 7.87 -18.18
N ARG A 114 0.49 8.57 -18.88
CA ARG A 114 0.36 10.04 -18.77
C ARG A 114 -0.02 10.49 -17.35
N LEU A 115 -0.90 9.78 -16.66
CA LEU A 115 -1.27 10.10 -15.27
C LEU A 115 -0.09 9.86 -14.33
N LYS A 116 0.65 8.77 -14.54
CA LYS A 116 1.88 8.49 -13.78
C LYS A 116 2.93 9.58 -13.95
N LEU A 117 3.12 10.10 -15.16
CA LEU A 117 4.03 11.22 -15.42
C LEU A 117 3.59 12.52 -14.72
N VAL A 118 2.29 12.81 -14.70
CA VAL A 118 1.75 13.97 -13.96
C VAL A 118 2.01 13.81 -12.46
N LEU A 119 1.78 12.61 -11.93
CA LEU A 119 2.01 12.30 -10.52
C LEU A 119 3.49 12.46 -10.13
N GLU A 120 4.42 11.94 -10.92
CA GLU A 120 5.86 12.11 -10.72
C GLU A 120 6.27 13.59 -10.66
N LYS A 121 5.77 14.40 -11.60
CA LYS A 121 6.05 15.85 -11.61
C LYS A 121 5.50 16.56 -10.37
N LYS A 122 4.34 16.12 -9.87
CA LYS A 122 3.72 16.67 -8.64
C LYS A 122 4.59 16.39 -7.42
N LEU A 123 5.09 15.17 -7.28
CA LEU A 123 6.00 14.78 -6.19
C LEU A 123 7.30 15.60 -6.22
N GLN A 124 7.89 15.80 -7.40
CA GLN A 124 9.10 16.61 -7.57
C GLN A 124 8.87 18.09 -7.25
N SER A 125 7.74 18.66 -7.65
CA SER A 125 7.41 20.06 -7.38
C SER A 125 7.28 20.34 -5.87
N ASN A 126 6.75 19.38 -5.11
CA ASN A 126 6.64 19.48 -3.66
C ASN A 126 8.02 19.52 -2.98
N ARG A 127 9.00 18.77 -3.50
CA ARG A 127 10.40 18.84 -3.05
C ARG A 127 10.99 20.24 -3.23
N SER A 128 10.82 20.83 -4.41
CA SER A 128 11.35 22.17 -4.69
C SER A 128 10.75 23.23 -3.78
N LYS A 129 9.45 23.14 -3.46
CA LYS A 129 8.80 24.04 -2.49
C LYS A 129 9.36 23.86 -1.09
N PHE A 130 9.56 22.61 -0.65
CA PHE A 130 10.12 22.30 0.67
C PHE A 130 11.54 22.85 0.85
N LEU A 131 12.42 22.69 -0.16
CA LEU A 131 13.78 23.22 -0.11
C LEU A 131 13.79 24.75 0.02
N LYS A 132 13.00 25.45 -0.78
CA LYS A 132 12.86 26.92 -0.69
C LYS A 132 12.39 27.37 0.70
N TYR A 133 11.43 26.66 1.29
CA TYR A 133 10.96 26.95 2.64
C TYR A 133 12.09 26.78 3.68
N LYS A 134 12.85 25.68 3.58
CA LYS A 134 13.96 25.40 4.51
C LYS A 134 15.06 26.45 4.44
N ASP A 135 15.42 26.90 3.24
CA ASP A 135 16.41 27.97 3.03
C ASP A 135 15.94 29.31 3.63
N SER A 136 14.64 29.63 3.52
CA SER A 136 14.05 30.84 4.12
C SER A 136 13.92 30.77 5.65
N ALA A 137 13.81 29.58 6.23
CA ALA A 137 13.70 29.37 7.67
C ALA A 137 15.07 29.38 8.39
N LEU A 138 16.17 29.20 7.65
CA LEU A 138 17.54 29.25 8.17
C LEU A 138 18.18 30.64 8.04
N THR A 139 17.51 31.58 7.36
CA THR A 139 18.00 32.95 7.11
C THR A 139 17.28 34.01 7.97
N ASN A 140 16.39 33.59 8.86
CA ASN A 140 15.73 34.40 9.90
C ASN A 140 16.07 33.84 11.29
#